data_AF-A0AAD3S6K3-F1
#
_entry.id   AF-A0AAD3S6K3-F1
#
_cell.length_a   1.000
_cell.length_b   1.000
_cell.length_c   1.000
_cell.angle_alpha   90.00
_cell.angle_beta   90.00
_cell.angle_gamma   90.00
#
_symmetry.space_group_name_H-M   'P 1'
#
loop_
_entity.id
_entity.type
_entity.pdbx_description
1 polymer ?
#
loop_
_entity_poly.entity_id
_entity_poly.type
_entity_poly.pdbx_seq_one_letter_code
_entity_poly.pdbx_strand_id
1 'polypeptide(L)'
;MVDAIGKFQTARDAVCFVVVRFGPEIDGVCPLKTGFVKGGFYVGVSSLEEGSSIEKCCTFRGSIAKLNVHSGAIMWQTFMLPNNNGKLGGYAGAVVWGSSPSIDIGRKLVYIATGNLYSAPSRIEQCQAKQNKQSRPTQPDPSNCPPGPNPDAHFEEAPMLLSVHINGTKRDIAVAVQKSGIAWALDRGNGDLIYFTEAGPGGIGGGGTWGAATDEKIVYTNIANSGGKNFTLKPSNKITTAGGWVAIYAKTGMIKWSIENPSNATASGPVTVASGVVFVGSTNGQGT
;
A
#
# COMPACT_ATOMS: atom_id res chain seq x y z
N MET A 1 -13.15 2.87 22.32
CA MET A 1 -11.73 2.45 22.18
C MET A 1 -11.49 2.20 20.70
N VAL A 2 -10.46 2.83 20.12
CA VAL A 2 -10.05 2.64 18.72
C VAL A 2 -8.81 1.79 18.76
N ASP A 3 -8.90 0.56 18.27
CA ASP A 3 -7.80 -0.41 18.31
C ASP A 3 -7.29 -0.66 16.89
N ALA A 4 -5.97 -0.64 16.71
CA ALA A 4 -5.36 -1.18 15.51
C ALA A 4 -5.52 -2.71 15.58
N ILE A 5 -6.34 -3.30 14.72
CA ILE A 5 -6.66 -4.74 14.80
C ILE A 5 -5.54 -5.60 14.21
N GLY A 6 -4.68 -5.03 13.37
CA GLY A 6 -3.61 -5.80 12.75
C GLY A 6 -2.60 -4.93 12.05
N LYS A 7 -1.34 -5.35 12.17
CA LYS A 7 -0.27 -5.02 11.23
C LYS A 7 -0.05 -6.30 10.42
N PHE A 8 -0.29 -6.24 9.12
CA PHE A 8 -0.18 -7.43 8.27
C PHE A 8 1.15 -7.41 7.54
N GLN A 9 2.01 -8.38 7.87
CA GLN A 9 3.40 -8.37 7.44
C GLN A 9 3.79 -9.74 6.88
N THR A 10 4.38 -9.74 5.68
CA THR A 10 4.99 -10.93 5.09
C THR A 10 6.50 -10.90 5.27
N ALA A 11 7.12 -12.05 5.52
CA ALA A 11 8.52 -12.18 5.95
C ALA A 11 9.60 -11.77 4.91
N ARG A 12 9.23 -11.39 3.68
CA ARG A 12 10.20 -11.08 2.61
C ARG A 12 10.25 -9.61 2.19
N ASP A 13 9.17 -8.87 2.39
CA ASP A 13 9.10 -7.43 2.17
C ASP A 13 8.20 -6.85 3.26
N ALA A 14 8.65 -5.79 3.94
CA ALA A 14 7.87 -5.14 4.99
C ALA A 14 6.66 -4.41 4.38
N VAL A 15 5.61 -5.18 4.13
CA VAL A 15 4.27 -4.73 3.80
C VAL A 15 3.66 -4.20 5.10
N CYS A 16 3.20 -2.95 5.10
CA CYS A 16 2.48 -2.38 6.22
C CYS A 16 1.11 -1.90 5.73
N PHE A 17 0.13 -2.81 5.78
CA PHE A 17 -1.27 -2.41 5.85
C PHE A 17 -1.64 -2.25 7.31
N VAL A 18 -2.18 -1.09 7.67
CA VAL A 18 -2.71 -0.87 9.02
C VAL A 18 -4.22 -0.80 8.91
N VAL A 19 -4.89 -1.64 9.71
CA VAL A 19 -6.34 -1.64 9.84
C VAL A 19 -6.74 -1.11 11.21
N VAL A 20 -7.57 -0.08 11.19
CA VAL A 20 -8.04 0.61 12.40
C VAL A 20 -9.52 0.28 12.61
N ARG A 21 -9.89 -0.27 13.78
CA ARG A 21 -11.30 -0.48 14.20
C ARG A 21 -11.87 0.76 14.85
N PHE A 22 -13.14 1.04 14.57
CA PHE A 22 -13.92 1.98 15.37
C PHE A 22 -14.72 1.31 16.49
N GLY A 23 -14.99 2.10 17.53
CA GLY A 23 -16.04 1.84 18.49
C GLY A 23 -17.45 1.96 17.88
N PRO A 24 -18.51 1.75 18.69
CA PRO A 24 -19.85 1.40 18.20
C PRO A 24 -20.62 2.48 17.41
N GLU A 25 -20.21 3.74 17.38
CA GLU A 25 -21.00 4.85 16.82
C GLU A 25 -20.89 5.05 15.30
N ILE A 26 -21.54 4.21 14.49
CA ILE A 26 -21.74 4.49 13.06
C ILE A 26 -23.11 4.02 12.57
N ASP A 27 -23.95 4.99 12.17
CA ASP A 27 -25.20 4.79 11.42
C ASP A 27 -25.28 5.83 10.26
N GLY A 28 -25.19 5.39 9.00
CA GLY A 28 -25.50 6.17 7.77
C GLY A 28 -24.31 6.81 7.00
N VAL A 29 -24.31 6.74 5.64
CA VAL A 29 -23.21 7.17 4.74
C VAL A 29 -23.68 7.84 3.42
N CYS A 30 -22.91 8.85 2.97
CA CYS A 30 -22.85 9.37 1.59
C CYS A 30 -21.40 9.27 1.06
N PRO A 31 -21.12 8.91 -0.21
CA PRO A 31 -19.75 8.75 -0.73
C PRO A 31 -19.28 9.98 -1.52
N LEU A 32 -18.05 10.47 -1.31
CA LEU A 32 -17.28 11.30 -2.27
C LEU A 32 -15.82 11.51 -1.80
N LYS A 33 -14.83 11.10 -2.62
CA LYS A 33 -13.36 11.42 -2.77
C LYS A 33 -12.47 11.89 -1.59
N THR A 34 -13.00 12.07 -0.40
CA THR A 34 -12.32 12.06 0.91
C THR A 34 -13.09 11.04 1.73
N GLY A 35 -12.44 10.30 2.64
CA GLY A 35 -13.11 9.27 3.43
C GLY A 35 -14.11 9.87 4.41
N PHE A 36 -15.25 10.38 3.93
CA PHE A 36 -16.25 11.01 4.77
C PHE A 36 -17.06 9.94 5.48
N VAL A 37 -16.95 9.88 6.80
CA VAL A 37 -17.83 9.04 7.63
C VAL A 37 -18.37 9.91 8.74
N LYS A 38 -19.66 10.26 8.60
CA LYS A 38 -20.53 10.95 9.56
C LYS A 38 -19.78 11.93 10.49
N GLY A 39 -19.67 13.17 10.05
CA GLY A 39 -19.21 14.29 10.89
C GLY A 39 -17.69 14.40 11.05
N GLY A 40 -16.90 13.60 10.34
CA GLY A 40 -15.45 13.77 10.32
C GLY A 40 -14.74 13.30 9.06
N PHE A 41 -13.56 13.88 8.83
CA PHE A 41 -12.65 13.54 7.74
C PHE A 41 -11.36 12.94 8.28
N TYR A 42 -10.77 12.03 7.51
CA TYR A 42 -9.59 11.28 7.91
C TYR A 42 -8.37 11.85 7.20
N VAL A 43 -7.32 12.14 7.96
CA VAL A 43 -6.11 12.78 7.46
C VAL A 43 -4.90 11.95 7.87
N GLY A 44 -4.12 11.54 6.88
CA GLY A 44 -2.79 10.99 7.07
C GLY A 44 -1.76 12.10 7.24
N VAL A 45 -0.73 11.85 8.05
CA VAL A 45 0.35 12.81 8.29
C VAL A 45 1.68 12.23 7.80
N SER A 46 2.45 13.05 7.11
CA SER A 46 3.76 12.73 6.56
C SER A 46 4.82 13.75 6.96
N SER A 47 6.07 13.45 6.60
CA SER A 47 7.25 14.24 6.91
C SER A 47 8.22 14.23 5.74
N LEU A 48 9.05 15.27 5.65
CA LEU A 48 10.17 15.36 4.71
C LEU A 48 11.44 14.69 5.24
N GLU A 49 11.39 14.05 6.41
CA GLU A 49 12.53 13.33 7.00
C GLU A 49 13.06 12.21 6.10
N GLU A 50 12.25 11.67 5.18
CA GLU A 50 12.70 10.67 4.19
C GLU A 50 13.89 11.13 3.34
N GLY A 51 13.96 12.43 3.00
CA GLY A 51 15.04 13.00 2.20
C GLY A 51 16.32 13.31 2.99
N SER A 52 16.34 13.04 4.30
CA SER A 52 17.44 13.39 5.21
C SER A 52 18.28 12.16 5.58
N SER A 53 19.53 12.38 6.01
CA SER A 53 20.34 11.28 6.53
C SER A 53 19.83 10.82 7.90
N ILE A 54 19.89 9.50 8.15
CA ILE A 54 19.45 8.85 9.42
C ILE A 54 20.24 9.35 10.64
N GLU A 55 21.38 10.02 10.44
CA GLU A 55 22.17 10.64 11.50
C GLU A 55 21.63 12.02 11.92
N LYS A 56 20.86 12.67 11.05
CA LYS A 56 20.34 14.04 11.22
C LYS A 56 18.82 14.08 11.43
N CYS A 57 18.10 13.12 10.86
CA CYS A 57 16.74 12.75 11.24
C CYS A 57 16.81 11.40 11.99
N CYS A 58 15.80 10.68 12.42
CA CYS A 58 14.41 10.79 12.09
C CYS A 58 13.67 10.44 13.38
N THR A 59 12.72 11.27 13.74
CA THR A 59 11.89 11.11 14.94
C THR A 59 10.41 11.10 14.58
N PHE A 60 10.08 11.39 13.33
CA PHE A 60 8.71 11.48 12.88
C PHE A 60 8.03 10.11 12.93
N ARG A 61 6.78 10.11 13.39
CA ARG A 61 5.90 8.94 13.40
C ARG A 61 4.67 9.26 12.58
N GLY A 62 4.49 8.54 11.49
CA GLY A 62 3.26 8.59 10.71
C GLY A 62 2.04 8.33 11.59
N SER A 63 0.97 9.04 11.31
CA SER A 63 -0.29 8.90 12.02
C SER A 63 -1.46 9.13 11.09
N ILE A 64 -2.62 8.61 11.49
CA ILE A 64 -3.91 8.97 10.92
C ILE A 64 -4.74 9.62 12.02
N ALA A 65 -5.40 10.71 11.68
CA ALA A 65 -6.32 11.41 12.57
C ALA A 65 -7.71 11.49 11.94
N LYS A 66 -8.76 11.41 12.77
CA LYS A 66 -10.10 11.83 12.38
C LYS A 66 -10.34 13.22 12.95
N LEU A 67 -10.72 14.14 12.08
CA LEU A 67 -11.03 15.52 12.40
C LEU A 67 -12.54 15.73 12.33
N ASN A 68 -13.08 16.58 13.21
CA ASN A 68 -14.46 17.02 13.14
C ASN A 68 -14.68 17.88 11.88
N VAL A 69 -15.73 17.60 11.11
CA VAL A 69 -15.97 18.30 9.83
C VAL A 69 -16.27 19.80 10.00
N HIS A 70 -16.88 20.21 11.10
CA HIS A 70 -17.30 21.60 11.29
C HIS A 70 -16.21 22.44 11.95
N SER A 71 -15.51 21.88 12.93
CA SER A 71 -14.51 22.63 13.71
C SER A 71 -13.05 22.35 13.31
N GLY A 72 -12.79 21.28 12.55
CA GLY A 72 -11.44 20.80 12.28
C GLY A 72 -10.73 20.19 13.49
N ALA A 73 -11.38 20.10 14.66
CA ALA A 73 -10.78 19.56 15.87
C ALA A 73 -10.45 18.07 15.73
N ILE A 74 -9.29 17.65 16.25
CA ILE A 74 -8.91 16.23 16.30
C ILE A 74 -9.85 15.48 17.23
N MET A 75 -10.63 14.55 16.67
CA MET A 75 -11.50 13.66 17.45
C MET A 75 -10.72 12.48 18.00
N TRP A 76 -9.82 11.91 17.19
CA TRP A 76 -8.87 10.88 17.61
C TRP A 76 -7.67 10.86 16.66
N GLN A 77 -6.56 10.30 17.14
CA GLN A 77 -5.34 10.08 16.36
C GLN A 77 -4.71 8.74 16.74
N THR A 78 -4.21 8.01 15.74
CA THR A 78 -3.49 6.75 15.92
C THR A 78 -2.14 6.85 15.22
N PHE A 79 -1.06 6.56 15.94
CA PHE A 79 0.29 6.50 15.41
C PHE A 79 0.61 5.11 14.85
N MET A 80 1.31 5.06 13.72
CA MET A 80 1.65 3.81 13.03
C MET A 80 2.83 3.08 13.71
N LEU A 81 3.63 3.82 14.47
CA LEU A 81 4.85 3.34 15.12
C LEU A 81 4.77 3.50 16.65
N PRO A 82 5.50 2.68 17.43
CA PRO A 82 5.66 2.89 18.88
C PRO A 82 6.22 4.27 19.21
N ASN A 83 5.97 4.74 20.44
CA ASN A 83 6.51 6.02 20.88
C ASN A 83 8.04 5.97 21.00
N ASN A 84 8.71 6.88 20.31
CA ASN A 84 10.17 7.05 20.33
C ASN A 84 10.60 8.21 21.26
N ASN A 85 9.66 8.88 21.93
CA ASN A 85 9.89 10.03 22.81
C ASN A 85 10.65 11.20 22.14
N GLY A 86 10.55 11.33 20.82
CA GLY A 86 11.29 12.34 20.06
C GLY A 86 12.81 12.10 20.04
N LYS A 87 13.26 10.86 20.28
CA LYS A 87 14.67 10.48 20.29
C LYS A 87 15.06 9.71 19.04
N LEU A 88 16.29 9.95 18.60
CA LEU A 88 16.93 9.20 17.52
C LEU A 88 17.18 7.74 17.92
N GLY A 89 17.30 6.86 16.92
CA GLY A 89 17.54 5.42 17.12
C GLY A 89 16.30 4.62 17.55
N GLY A 90 15.13 5.26 17.62
CA GLY A 90 13.84 4.59 17.74
C GLY A 90 13.21 4.27 16.39
N TYR A 91 11.95 3.83 16.41
CA TYR A 91 11.15 3.73 15.19
C TYR A 91 10.80 5.11 14.64
N ALA A 92 11.02 5.33 13.33
CA ALA A 92 10.58 6.52 12.61
C ALA A 92 10.11 6.21 11.18
N GLY A 93 9.27 7.07 10.62
CA GLY A 93 8.63 6.89 9.31
C GLY A 93 7.21 6.35 9.42
N ALA A 94 6.87 5.37 8.58
CA ALA A 94 5.53 4.82 8.37
C ALA A 94 4.49 5.93 8.14
N VAL A 95 4.89 6.95 7.39
CA VAL A 95 4.10 8.12 7.03
C VAL A 95 2.82 7.73 6.31
N VAL A 96 1.73 8.46 6.49
CA VAL A 96 0.48 8.18 5.76
C VAL A 96 0.32 9.29 4.72
N TRP A 97 0.81 9.05 3.51
CA TRP A 97 0.75 9.97 2.38
C TRP A 97 0.35 9.24 1.10
N GLY A 98 -0.37 9.92 0.21
CA GLY A 98 -0.77 9.39 -1.09
C GLY A 98 -1.98 8.46 -1.09
N SER A 99 -2.19 7.65 -0.05
CA SER A 99 -3.35 6.76 0.02
C SER A 99 -4.57 7.43 0.68
N SER A 100 -5.69 7.48 -0.04
CA SER A 100 -6.99 7.73 0.60
C SER A 100 -7.38 6.50 1.43
N PRO A 101 -7.85 6.66 2.68
CA PRO A 101 -8.30 5.53 3.48
C PRO A 101 -9.51 4.87 2.83
N SER A 102 -9.52 3.54 2.81
CA SER A 102 -10.69 2.76 2.37
C SER A 102 -11.49 2.30 3.56
N ILE A 103 -12.81 2.38 3.46
CA ILE A 103 -13.71 2.28 4.62
C ILE A 103 -14.68 1.12 4.42
N ASP A 104 -14.63 0.14 5.33
CA ASP A 104 -15.65 -0.89 5.48
C ASP A 104 -16.62 -0.48 6.60
N ILE A 105 -17.77 0.06 6.18
CA ILE A 105 -18.82 0.52 7.09
C ILE A 105 -19.44 -0.65 7.84
N GLY A 106 -19.62 -1.80 7.18
CA GLY A 106 -20.23 -2.99 7.78
C GLY A 106 -19.36 -3.57 8.91
N ARG A 107 -18.04 -3.57 8.72
CA ARG A 107 -17.08 -4.05 9.74
C ARG A 107 -16.58 -2.98 10.70
N LYS A 108 -16.92 -1.72 10.47
CA LYS A 108 -16.40 -0.57 11.24
C LYS A 108 -14.87 -0.50 11.16
N LEU A 109 -14.31 -0.71 9.95
CA LEU A 109 -12.87 -0.73 9.71
C LEU A 109 -12.45 0.35 8.71
N VAL A 110 -11.31 0.99 8.99
CA VAL A 110 -10.58 1.80 8.01
C VAL A 110 -9.27 1.10 7.68
N TYR A 111 -9.02 0.97 6.39
CA TYR A 111 -7.83 0.39 5.80
C TYR A 111 -6.98 1.52 5.25
N ILE A 112 -5.74 1.59 5.71
CA ILE A 112 -4.77 2.59 5.27
C ILE A 112 -3.50 1.89 4.81
N ALA A 113 -2.85 2.51 3.83
CA ALA A 113 -1.55 2.09 3.35
C ALA A 113 -0.50 3.04 3.92
N THR A 114 0.60 2.51 4.46
CA THR A 114 1.64 3.33 5.08
C THR A 114 2.90 3.41 4.23
N GLY A 115 3.65 4.45 4.54
CA GLY A 115 5.02 4.72 4.12
C GLY A 115 6.00 3.64 4.55
N ASN A 116 7.21 3.77 4.01
CA ASN A 116 8.40 3.07 4.42
C ASN A 116 8.80 3.46 5.85
N LEU A 117 9.57 2.57 6.47
CA LEU A 117 10.16 2.83 7.76
C LEU A 117 11.55 3.45 7.55
N TYR A 118 11.76 4.66 8.10
CA TYR A 118 13.03 5.39 7.95
C TYR A 118 14.13 4.82 8.85
N SER A 119 13.77 4.45 10.07
CA SER A 119 14.70 3.88 11.05
C SER A 119 13.98 2.92 12.02
N ALA A 120 14.75 1.99 12.57
CA ALA A 120 14.31 1.09 13.63
C ALA A 120 15.39 0.98 14.72
N PRO A 121 15.04 0.49 15.92
CA PRO A 121 16.04 0.20 16.94
C PRO A 121 17.07 -0.81 16.45
N SER A 122 18.34 -0.60 16.79
CA SER A 122 19.47 -1.45 16.36
C SER A 122 19.27 -2.94 16.65
N ARG A 123 18.60 -3.28 17.76
CA ARG A 123 18.21 -4.66 18.11
C ARG A 123 17.36 -5.31 17.01
N ILE A 124 16.46 -4.55 16.40
CA ILE A 124 15.54 -5.03 15.35
C ILE A 124 16.28 -5.20 14.03
N GLU A 125 17.12 -4.23 13.67
CA GLU A 125 17.94 -4.32 12.46
C GLU A 125 18.87 -5.53 12.50
N GLN A 126 19.50 -5.79 13.65
CA GLN A 126 20.32 -6.98 13.86
C GLN A 126 19.50 -8.28 13.80
N CYS A 127 18.26 -8.27 14.29
CA CYS A 127 17.34 -9.40 14.20
C CYS A 127 17.04 -9.73 12.72
N GLN A 128 16.67 -8.72 11.94
CA GLN A 128 16.39 -8.87 10.51
C GLN A 128 17.63 -9.29 9.71
N ALA A 129 18.79 -8.71 9.99
CA ALA A 129 20.04 -9.06 9.31
C ALA A 129 20.44 -10.52 9.56
N LYS A 130 20.11 -11.08 10.73
CA LYS A 130 20.30 -12.51 11.03
C LYS A 130 19.31 -13.38 10.24
N GLN A 131 18.05 -12.99 10.22
CA GLN A 131 17.00 -13.70 9.48
C GLN A 131 17.28 -13.75 7.96
N ASN A 132 17.67 -12.62 7.37
CA ASN A 132 17.99 -12.52 5.94
C ASN A 132 19.22 -13.33 5.53
N LYS A 133 20.13 -13.61 6.45
CA LYS A 133 21.31 -14.47 6.22
C LYS A 133 21.00 -15.96 6.33
N GLN A 134 19.89 -16.33 6.97
CA GLN A 134 19.52 -17.73 7.24
C GLN A 134 18.63 -18.36 6.15
N SER A 135 18.14 -17.60 5.17
CA SER A 135 17.18 -18.09 4.17
C SER A 135 17.78 -18.99 3.08
N ARG A 136 17.95 -20.29 3.39
CA ARG A 136 17.65 -21.39 2.45
C ARG A 136 16.13 -21.62 2.49
N PRO A 137 15.43 -21.77 1.34
CA PRO A 137 13.97 -21.66 1.26
C PRO A 137 13.25 -22.96 1.68
N THR A 138 13.43 -23.40 2.92
CA THR A 138 12.62 -24.47 3.49
C THR A 138 12.39 -24.18 4.97
N GLN A 139 11.15 -23.78 5.26
CA GLN A 139 10.52 -23.55 6.57
C GLN A 139 10.28 -22.08 6.94
N PRO A 140 9.05 -21.72 7.38
CA PRO A 140 8.79 -20.44 8.01
C PRO A 140 9.46 -20.42 9.38
N ASP A 141 10.54 -19.66 9.51
CA ASP A 141 11.23 -19.47 10.80
C ASP A 141 10.31 -18.69 11.76
N PRO A 142 10.04 -19.18 12.99
CA PRO A 142 9.24 -18.50 14.01
C PRO A 142 9.93 -17.27 14.64
N SER A 143 11.12 -16.87 14.18
CA SER A 143 11.79 -15.66 14.64
C SER A 143 10.96 -14.41 14.29
N ASN A 144 10.09 -14.04 15.24
CA ASN A 144 9.14 -12.94 15.24
C ASN A 144 9.86 -11.57 15.33
N CYS A 145 10.87 -11.35 14.49
CA CYS A 145 11.59 -10.08 14.41
C CYS A 145 10.60 -9.01 13.92
N PRO A 146 10.38 -7.93 14.68
CA PRO A 146 9.61 -6.78 14.21
C PRO A 146 10.19 -6.21 12.90
N PRO A 147 9.39 -5.49 12.10
CA PRO A 147 9.89 -4.84 10.89
C PRO A 147 10.99 -3.84 11.26
N GLY A 148 12.10 -3.88 10.53
CA GLY A 148 13.12 -2.84 10.47
C GLY A 148 12.97 -2.00 9.19
N PRO A 149 13.94 -1.11 8.90
CA PRO A 149 13.84 -0.19 7.76
C PRO A 149 13.73 -0.97 6.47
N ASN A 150 12.82 -0.55 5.59
CA ASN A 150 12.66 -1.14 4.27
C ASN A 150 13.16 -0.17 3.18
N PRO A 151 13.61 -0.68 2.03
CA PRO A 151 13.79 0.14 0.84
C PRO A 151 12.52 0.95 0.59
N ASP A 152 12.65 2.14 0.01
CA ASP A 152 11.57 3.05 -0.41
C ASP A 152 10.54 2.34 -1.32
N ALA A 153 9.69 1.55 -0.68
CA ALA A 153 8.72 0.64 -1.25
C ALA A 153 7.42 0.82 -0.45
N HIS A 154 6.96 2.05 -0.28
CA HIS A 154 5.67 2.29 0.33
C HIS A 154 4.51 2.02 -0.63
N PHE A 155 3.32 2.09 -0.06
CA PHE A 155 2.08 2.12 -0.83
C PHE A 155 1.70 3.57 -1.09
N GLU A 156 1.67 3.97 -2.36
CA GLU A 156 1.19 5.28 -2.81
C GLU A 156 -0.28 5.23 -3.26
N GLU A 157 -0.95 4.10 -3.03
CA GLU A 157 -2.31 3.82 -3.50
C GLU A 157 -3.25 3.44 -2.36
N ALA A 158 -4.53 3.78 -2.52
CA ALA A 158 -5.59 3.37 -1.60
C ALA A 158 -5.83 1.85 -1.70
N PRO A 159 -5.94 1.11 -0.58
CA PRO A 159 -6.30 -0.30 -0.63
C PRO A 159 -7.71 -0.49 -1.21
N MET A 160 -7.85 -1.24 -2.29
CA MET A 160 -9.15 -1.61 -2.85
C MET A 160 -9.79 -2.70 -1.98
N LEU A 161 -11.04 -2.49 -1.55
CA LEU A 161 -11.80 -3.46 -0.75
C LEU A 161 -12.71 -4.27 -1.67
N LEU A 162 -12.43 -5.57 -1.81
CA LEU A 162 -13.10 -6.47 -2.73
C LEU A 162 -13.75 -7.65 -2.01
N SER A 163 -14.67 -8.30 -2.71
CA SER A 163 -15.25 -9.59 -2.33
C SER A 163 -15.07 -10.58 -3.48
N VAL A 164 -14.26 -11.61 -3.28
CA VAL A 164 -13.94 -12.63 -4.29
C VAL A 164 -14.43 -14.01 -3.86
N HIS A 165 -14.71 -14.89 -4.82
CA HIS A 165 -15.09 -16.28 -4.53
C HIS A 165 -13.94 -17.24 -4.86
N ILE A 166 -13.21 -17.68 -3.83
CA ILE A 166 -12.09 -18.61 -3.94
C ILE A 166 -12.61 -20.01 -3.58
N ASN A 167 -12.51 -20.96 -4.51
CA ASN A 167 -13.00 -22.34 -4.34
C ASN A 167 -14.46 -22.43 -3.83
N GLY A 168 -15.34 -21.59 -4.38
CA GLY A 168 -16.75 -21.53 -3.98
C GLY A 168 -17.03 -20.79 -2.66
N THR A 169 -15.99 -20.39 -1.92
CA THR A 169 -16.13 -19.66 -0.66
C THR A 169 -15.91 -18.17 -0.88
N LYS A 170 -16.83 -17.34 -0.39
CA LYS A 170 -16.66 -15.89 -0.38
C LYS A 170 -15.52 -15.49 0.57
N ARG A 171 -14.61 -14.67 0.08
CA ARG A 171 -13.50 -14.05 0.81
C ARG A 171 -13.53 -12.56 0.55
N ASP A 172 -13.47 -11.79 1.62
CA ASP A 172 -13.35 -10.34 1.52
C ASP A 172 -11.86 -9.99 1.61
N ILE A 173 -11.34 -9.33 0.59
CA ILE A 173 -9.90 -9.05 0.46
C ILE A 173 -9.63 -7.55 0.34
N ALA A 174 -8.48 -7.11 0.85
CA ALA A 174 -7.93 -5.78 0.64
C ALA A 174 -6.74 -5.93 -0.30
N VAL A 175 -6.77 -5.23 -1.43
CA VAL A 175 -5.71 -5.28 -2.45
C VAL A 175 -5.05 -3.92 -2.55
N ALA A 176 -3.72 -3.86 -2.51
CA ALA A 176 -3.02 -2.65 -2.94
C ALA A 176 -1.72 -3.00 -3.65
N VAL A 177 -1.29 -2.08 -4.51
CA VAL A 177 -0.07 -2.20 -5.28
C VAL A 177 0.98 -1.29 -4.68
N GLN A 178 2.15 -1.88 -4.43
CA GLN A 178 3.26 -1.23 -3.78
C GLN A 178 4.17 -0.60 -4.84
N LYS A 179 4.93 0.42 -4.44
CA LYS A 179 5.98 1.05 -5.25
C LYS A 179 7.10 0.07 -5.66
N SER A 180 7.22 -1.08 -4.98
CA SER A 180 8.05 -2.21 -5.39
C SER A 180 7.57 -2.90 -6.68
N GLY A 181 6.35 -2.59 -7.15
CA GLY A 181 5.71 -3.26 -8.28
C GLY A 181 4.97 -4.54 -7.90
N ILE A 182 4.88 -4.85 -6.60
CA ILE A 182 4.15 -6.03 -6.10
C ILE A 182 2.71 -5.63 -5.74
N ALA A 183 1.75 -6.36 -6.30
CA ALA A 183 0.35 -6.33 -5.89
C ALA A 183 0.13 -7.34 -4.76
N TRP A 184 -0.40 -6.86 -3.63
CA TRP A 184 -0.66 -7.65 -2.44
C TRP A 184 -2.16 -7.77 -2.21
N ALA A 185 -2.62 -8.97 -1.84
CA ALA A 185 -3.98 -9.19 -1.38
C ALA A 185 -3.99 -9.86 -0.01
N LEU A 186 -4.70 -9.25 0.92
CA LEU A 186 -4.86 -9.72 2.29
C LEU A 186 -6.33 -9.97 2.60
N ASP A 187 -6.62 -10.91 3.49
CA ASP A 187 -7.96 -11.10 4.02
C ASP A 187 -8.40 -9.87 4.86
N ARG A 188 -9.62 -9.40 4.69
CA ARG A 188 -10.09 -8.18 5.38
C ARG A 188 -10.38 -8.37 6.87
N GLY A 189 -10.62 -9.59 7.31
CA GLY A 189 -10.99 -9.92 8.68
C GLY A 189 -9.78 -10.18 9.57
N ASN A 190 -8.79 -10.92 9.07
CA ASN A 190 -7.60 -11.31 9.84
C ASN A 190 -6.28 -10.88 9.20
N GLY A 191 -6.30 -10.36 7.97
CA GLY A 191 -5.14 -9.92 7.19
C GLY A 191 -4.08 -10.96 6.89
N ASP A 192 -4.48 -12.22 6.86
CA ASP A 192 -3.68 -13.29 6.26
C ASP A 192 -3.39 -12.96 4.80
N LEU A 193 -2.17 -13.30 4.35
CA LEU A 193 -1.78 -13.19 2.96
C LEU A 193 -2.60 -14.17 2.10
N ILE A 194 -3.32 -13.63 1.12
CA ILE A 194 -4.03 -14.43 0.11
C ILE A 194 -3.13 -14.68 -1.09
N TYR A 195 -2.54 -13.61 -1.64
CA TYR A 195 -1.54 -13.71 -2.69
C TYR A 195 -0.64 -12.46 -2.71
N PHE A 196 0.51 -12.62 -3.36
CA PHE A 196 1.32 -11.51 -3.84
C PHE A 196 1.74 -11.79 -5.29
N THR A 197 1.79 -10.75 -6.09
CA THR A 197 2.11 -10.85 -7.52
C THR A 197 3.05 -9.73 -7.91
N GLU A 198 4.20 -10.09 -8.47
CA GLU A 198 5.07 -9.11 -9.14
C GLU A 198 4.38 -8.66 -10.43
N ALA A 199 3.75 -7.48 -10.38
CA ALA A 199 3.02 -6.89 -11.50
C ALA A 199 3.98 -6.25 -12.51
N GLY A 200 5.12 -5.76 -12.04
CA GLY A 200 6.18 -5.22 -12.88
C GLY A 200 7.34 -4.70 -12.03
N PRO A 201 8.33 -4.03 -12.65
CA PRO A 201 9.48 -3.50 -11.93
C PRO A 201 9.08 -2.36 -10.97
N GLY A 202 9.64 -2.39 -9.77
CA GLY A 202 9.60 -1.26 -8.83
C GLY A 202 10.79 -0.31 -8.95
N GLY A 203 10.71 0.81 -8.24
CA GLY A 203 11.79 1.80 -8.14
C GLY A 203 11.39 3.05 -7.35
N ILE A 204 12.38 3.94 -7.12
CA ILE A 204 12.24 5.18 -6.33
C ILE A 204 11.19 6.14 -6.89
N GLY A 205 10.95 6.12 -8.21
CA GLY A 205 9.90 6.92 -8.86
C GLY A 205 8.69 6.11 -9.30
N GLY A 206 8.63 4.83 -8.93
CA GLY A 206 7.40 4.06 -9.01
C GLY A 206 7.54 2.58 -9.38
N GLY A 207 6.54 1.87 -8.88
CA GLY A 207 5.93 0.64 -9.36
C GLY A 207 4.45 0.98 -9.52
N GLY A 208 3.56 0.39 -8.70
CA GLY A 208 2.20 0.92 -8.52
C GLY A 208 2.23 2.26 -7.77
N THR A 209 1.68 3.32 -8.37
CA THR A 209 1.68 4.67 -7.83
C THR A 209 0.44 5.45 -8.27
N TRP A 210 -0.04 6.37 -7.42
CA TRP A 210 -1.13 7.33 -7.74
C TRP A 210 -2.52 6.72 -8.01
N GLY A 211 -2.68 5.40 -7.91
CA GLY A 211 -3.96 4.75 -7.68
C GLY A 211 -4.32 3.69 -8.72
N ALA A 212 -4.63 2.49 -8.22
CA ALA A 212 -5.25 1.42 -8.97
C ALA A 212 -6.80 1.51 -8.98
N ALA A 213 -7.40 0.81 -9.94
CA ALA A 213 -8.85 0.65 -10.04
C ALA A 213 -9.26 -0.80 -10.22
N THR A 214 -10.54 -1.08 -10.04
CA THR A 214 -11.06 -2.44 -10.12
C THR A 214 -12.52 -2.46 -10.56
N ASP A 215 -12.88 -3.48 -11.32
CA ASP A 215 -14.27 -3.84 -11.66
C ASP A 215 -14.77 -5.03 -10.81
N GLU A 216 -14.16 -5.20 -9.62
CA GLU A 216 -14.33 -6.30 -8.65
C GLU A 216 -13.79 -7.67 -9.10
N LYS A 217 -13.60 -7.87 -10.40
CA LYS A 217 -13.06 -9.12 -10.96
C LYS A 217 -11.58 -8.99 -11.29
N ILE A 218 -11.18 -7.80 -11.70
CA ILE A 218 -9.84 -7.47 -12.16
C ILE A 218 -9.38 -6.22 -11.40
N VAL A 219 -8.14 -6.24 -10.99
CA VAL A 219 -7.40 -5.11 -10.45
C VAL A 219 -6.51 -4.57 -11.57
N TYR A 220 -6.66 -3.28 -11.85
CA TYR A 220 -5.91 -2.55 -12.87
C TYR A 220 -4.98 -1.57 -12.16
N THR A 221 -3.69 -1.69 -12.43
CA THR A 221 -2.66 -0.84 -11.85
C THR A 221 -1.74 -0.32 -12.93
N ASN A 222 -1.15 0.84 -12.70
CA ASN A 222 -0.02 1.32 -13.46
C ASN A 222 1.29 0.77 -12.88
N ILE A 223 2.32 0.71 -13.71
CA ILE A 223 3.70 0.44 -13.34
C ILE A 223 4.54 1.55 -13.96
N ALA A 224 4.98 2.49 -13.14
CA ALA A 224 5.67 3.69 -13.62
C ALA A 224 6.98 3.37 -14.36
N ASN A 225 7.76 2.42 -13.84
CA ASN A 225 9.09 2.01 -14.31
C ASN A 225 10.06 3.19 -14.49
N SER A 226 10.14 4.08 -13.50
CA SER A 226 10.96 5.31 -13.58
C SER A 226 12.47 5.06 -13.74
N GLY A 227 12.93 3.86 -13.39
CA GLY A 227 14.33 3.45 -13.52
C GLY A 227 14.68 2.80 -14.86
N GLY A 228 13.74 2.70 -15.80
CA GLY A 228 13.98 2.09 -17.12
C GLY A 228 14.39 0.62 -17.04
N LYS A 229 13.91 -0.12 -16.04
CA LYS A 229 14.25 -1.54 -15.87
C LYS A 229 13.56 -2.39 -16.93
N ASN A 230 14.12 -3.56 -17.21
CA ASN A 230 13.49 -4.54 -18.09
C ASN A 230 12.13 -4.98 -17.51
N PHE A 231 11.06 -4.66 -18.21
CA PHE A 231 9.70 -5.06 -17.89
C PHE A 231 9.20 -6.08 -18.92
N THR A 232 9.07 -7.33 -18.51
CA THR A 232 8.51 -8.40 -19.35
C THR A 232 6.99 -8.38 -19.30
N LEU A 233 6.37 -8.02 -20.42
CA LEU A 233 4.93 -7.96 -20.56
C LEU A 233 4.33 -9.36 -20.69
N LYS A 234 3.17 -9.58 -20.10
CA LYS A 234 2.36 -10.80 -20.25
C LYS A 234 1.05 -10.48 -20.99
N PRO A 235 0.56 -11.38 -21.86
CA PRO A 235 1.12 -12.69 -22.21
C PRO A 235 2.18 -12.63 -23.33
N SER A 236 2.46 -11.47 -23.91
CA SER A 236 3.29 -11.35 -25.12
C SER A 236 4.77 -11.72 -24.93
N ASN A 237 5.28 -11.72 -23.69
CA ASN A 237 6.69 -11.85 -23.33
C ASN A 237 7.61 -10.79 -23.96
N LYS A 238 7.04 -9.70 -24.49
CA LYS A 238 7.80 -8.56 -24.98
C LYS A 238 8.49 -7.88 -23.80
N ILE A 239 9.77 -7.52 -23.95
CA ILE A 239 10.50 -6.75 -22.95
C ILE A 239 10.46 -5.28 -23.37
N THR A 240 10.09 -4.41 -22.44
CA THR A 240 10.10 -2.95 -22.59
C THR A 240 10.88 -2.32 -21.45
N THR A 241 11.39 -1.11 -21.63
CA THR A 241 11.93 -0.28 -20.54
C THR A 241 11.01 0.89 -20.20
N ALA A 242 9.89 1.04 -20.91
CA ALA A 242 8.87 2.02 -20.60
C ALA A 242 8.08 1.64 -19.34
N GLY A 243 7.27 2.58 -18.85
CA GLY A 243 6.17 2.27 -17.94
C GLY A 243 5.10 1.45 -18.65
N GLY A 244 4.11 0.98 -17.91
CA GLY A 244 2.98 0.26 -18.48
C GLY A 244 1.81 0.13 -17.53
N TRP A 245 0.82 -0.65 -17.95
CA TRP A 245 -0.38 -0.95 -17.17
C TRP A 245 -0.60 -2.44 -17.11
N VAL A 246 -1.12 -2.91 -15.98
CA VAL A 246 -1.25 -4.33 -15.66
C VAL A 246 -2.66 -4.60 -15.16
N ALA A 247 -3.29 -5.63 -15.71
CA ALA A 247 -4.53 -6.19 -15.22
C ALA A 247 -4.25 -7.51 -14.52
N ILE A 248 -4.78 -7.65 -13.30
CA ILE A 248 -4.56 -8.78 -12.40
C ILE A 248 -5.92 -9.35 -12.02
N TYR A 249 -6.13 -10.65 -12.14
CA TYR A 249 -7.34 -11.28 -11.65
C TYR A 249 -7.42 -11.16 -10.12
N ALA A 250 -8.44 -10.47 -9.61
CA ALA A 250 -8.60 -10.22 -8.16
C ALA A 250 -8.72 -11.53 -7.36
N LYS A 251 -9.27 -12.60 -7.97
CA LYS A 251 -9.45 -13.90 -7.32
C LYS A 251 -8.14 -14.66 -7.10
N THR A 252 -7.21 -14.59 -8.05
CA THR A 252 -6.05 -15.49 -8.11
C THR A 252 -4.72 -14.76 -8.01
N GLY A 253 -4.70 -13.44 -8.19
CA GLY A 253 -3.48 -12.67 -8.33
C GLY A 253 -2.77 -12.87 -9.68
N MET A 254 -3.30 -13.66 -10.61
CA MET A 254 -2.63 -13.89 -11.88
C MET A 254 -2.73 -12.67 -12.80
N ILE A 255 -1.64 -12.32 -13.49
CA ILE A 255 -1.66 -11.28 -14.52
C ILE A 255 -2.51 -11.76 -15.70
N LYS A 256 -3.57 -11.01 -16.00
CA LYS A 256 -4.43 -11.21 -17.17
C LYS A 256 -3.76 -10.66 -18.43
N TRP A 257 -3.27 -9.44 -18.35
CA TRP A 257 -2.51 -8.78 -19.41
C TRP A 257 -1.67 -7.65 -18.81
N SER A 258 -0.64 -7.25 -19.54
CA SER A 258 0.11 -6.02 -19.32
C SER A 258 0.47 -5.42 -20.66
N ILE A 259 0.39 -4.10 -20.76
CA ILE A 259 0.74 -3.36 -21.96
C ILE A 259 1.75 -2.27 -21.60
N GLU A 260 2.70 -2.01 -22.49
CA GLU A 260 3.63 -0.89 -22.33
C GLU A 260 2.96 0.44 -22.65
N ASN A 261 3.54 1.51 -22.15
CA ASN A 261 3.25 2.85 -22.62
C ASN A 261 3.76 2.99 -24.08
N PRO A 262 2.88 3.14 -25.08
CA PRO A 262 3.27 3.15 -26.50
C PRO A 262 4.17 4.34 -26.85
N SER A 263 4.12 5.42 -26.07
CA SER A 263 4.96 6.60 -26.26
C SER A 263 6.34 6.48 -25.61
N ASN A 264 6.75 5.26 -25.21
CA ASN A 264 8.02 4.95 -24.55
C ASN A 264 8.31 5.84 -23.32
N ALA A 265 7.27 6.20 -22.58
CA ALA A 265 7.32 7.07 -21.41
C ALA A 265 6.97 6.32 -20.12
N THR A 266 7.13 6.96 -18.96
CA THR A 266 6.64 6.39 -17.70
C THR A 266 5.11 6.37 -17.67
N ALA A 267 4.55 5.50 -16.85
CA ALA A 267 3.10 5.37 -16.65
C ALA A 267 2.73 5.78 -15.22
N SER A 268 3.08 7.00 -14.83
CA SER A 268 2.73 7.55 -13.51
C SER A 268 1.43 8.32 -13.63
N GLY A 269 0.31 7.68 -13.32
CA GLY A 269 -1.00 8.31 -13.37
C GLY A 269 -2.09 7.38 -12.85
N PRO A 270 -3.18 7.92 -12.29
CA PRO A 270 -4.26 7.11 -11.75
C PRO A 270 -4.91 6.27 -12.84
N VAL A 271 -5.29 5.05 -12.48
CA VAL A 271 -6.10 4.16 -13.32
C VAL A 271 -7.56 4.30 -12.91
N THR A 272 -8.47 4.30 -13.89
CA THR A 272 -9.92 4.20 -13.63
C THR A 272 -10.57 3.22 -14.60
N VAL A 273 -11.67 2.60 -14.18
CA VAL A 273 -12.41 1.64 -15.02
C VAL A 273 -13.91 1.95 -14.96
N ALA A 274 -14.56 1.93 -16.12
CA ALA A 274 -16.00 2.08 -16.25
C ALA A 274 -16.50 1.32 -17.47
N SER A 275 -17.60 0.59 -17.32
CA SER A 275 -18.26 -0.12 -18.43
C SER A 275 -17.32 -1.01 -19.27
N GLY A 276 -16.35 -1.67 -18.62
CA GLY A 276 -15.36 -2.53 -19.27
C GLY A 276 -14.22 -1.78 -19.99
N VAL A 277 -14.19 -0.46 -19.91
CA VAL A 277 -13.12 0.39 -20.46
C VAL A 277 -12.22 0.86 -19.33
N VAL A 278 -10.90 0.75 -19.53
CA VAL A 278 -9.88 1.21 -18.59
C VAL A 278 -9.27 2.50 -19.13
N PHE A 279 -9.32 3.57 -18.34
CA PHE A 279 -8.71 4.86 -18.65
C PHE A 279 -7.41 5.00 -17.88
N VAL A 280 -6.36 5.39 -18.60
CA VAL A 280 -4.99 5.48 -18.09
C VAL A 280 -4.29 6.72 -18.64
N GLY A 281 -3.32 7.24 -17.90
CA GLY A 281 -2.53 8.41 -18.30
C GLY A 281 -1.08 8.07 -18.64
N SER A 282 -0.58 8.60 -19.76
CA SER A 282 0.84 8.61 -20.11
C SER A 282 1.48 9.90 -19.63
N THR A 283 2.75 9.85 -19.20
CA THR A 283 3.50 11.07 -18.81
C THR A 283 4.21 11.73 -19.99
N ASN A 284 3.97 11.30 -21.23
CA ASN A 284 4.59 11.92 -22.40
C ASN A 284 4.04 13.35 -22.60
N GLY A 285 4.94 14.33 -22.68
CA GLY A 285 4.59 15.75 -22.80
C GLY A 285 3.90 16.17 -24.11
N GLN A 286 3.92 15.32 -25.15
CA GLN A 286 3.21 15.56 -26.41
C GLN A 286 1.84 14.84 -26.48
N GLY A 287 1.45 14.11 -25.43
CA GLY A 287 0.32 13.19 -25.48
C GLY A 287 0.68 11.85 -26.15
N THR A 288 -0.31 10.95 -26.20
CA THR A 288 -0.22 9.65 -26.87
C THR A 288 -0.69 9.73 -28.31
#